data_AF-A0A7C0Y8Y8-F1
#
_entry.id   AF-A0A7C0Y8Y8-F1
#
_cell.length_a   1.000
_cell.length_b   1.000
_cell.length_c   1.000
_cell.angle_alpha   90.00
_cell.angle_beta   90.00
_cell.angle_gamma   90.00
#
_symmetry.space_group_name_H-M   'P 1'
#
loop_
_entity.id
_entity.type
_entity.pdbx_description
1 polymer ?
#
loop_
_entity_poly.entity_id
_entity_poly.type
_entity_poly.pdbx_seq_one_letter_code
_entity_poly.pdbx_strand_id
1 'polypeptide(L)'
;MKIKKLIGNFNNSGKSLSQRVVRGGFWVFLLRITQQLFNFVRLVILARILSPNDFGLMGIALLTMATLDTFSQTGFQQALIQKKEDIKPYLDSAWTVLVLRGFILFAILFFIAPFAASFFNAPEARPIIQVIGFAVLFQAFTNIGIVYFQKELEFNKQFIYQLSGTVADFIVAISAALILKSVWALVFGLLAGNFVRLVVSYLIHPYRPHLTFDLGKAKELFGFGKWILGSSILVFLLTQGDDIFVGKLLGATALGFYQMAYRISNIPATEITHVISQVTFPAYSKLQNNIPKLREAYLKVLQVTAFLSFPIAGLIFVLAPEFTKIFLGEKWMPMV
;
A
#
# COMPACT_ATOMS: atom_id res chain seq x y z
N MET A 1 3.43 30.62 4.72
CA MET A 1 2.33 31.03 5.63
C MET A 1 0.91 30.71 5.13
N LYS A 2 0.66 30.57 3.81
CA LYS A 2 -0.69 30.27 3.26
C LYS A 2 -1.18 28.81 3.40
N ILE A 3 -0.29 27.81 3.47
CA ILE A 3 -0.68 26.39 3.62
C ILE A 3 -1.20 26.08 5.04
N LYS A 4 -0.61 26.70 6.10
CA LYS A 4 -1.08 26.55 7.48
C LYS A 4 -2.50 27.10 7.68
N LYS A 5 -2.91 28.13 6.93
CA LYS A 5 -4.24 28.74 7.01
C LYS A 5 -5.33 27.89 6.36
N LEU A 6 -4.99 27.12 5.31
CA LEU A 6 -5.88 26.13 4.69
C LEU A 6 -6.08 24.88 5.57
N ILE A 7 -5.10 24.52 6.40
CA ILE A 7 -5.17 23.35 7.30
C ILE A 7 -5.76 23.73 8.67
N GLY A 8 -5.57 24.97 9.14
CA GLY A 8 -5.95 25.43 10.48
C GLY A 8 -7.46 25.58 10.73
N ASN A 9 -8.27 25.82 9.70
CA ASN A 9 -9.72 26.05 9.86
C ASN A 9 -10.57 24.78 10.03
N PHE A 10 -9.98 23.58 10.10
CA PHE A 10 -10.74 22.32 10.19
C PHE A 10 -10.71 21.65 11.55
N ASN A 11 -10.01 22.22 12.53
CA ASN A 11 -9.84 21.64 13.86
C ASN A 11 -10.97 22.11 14.80
N ASN A 12 -12.16 21.51 14.68
CA ASN A 12 -13.27 21.73 15.61
C ASN A 12 -13.30 20.61 16.66
N SER A 13 -12.74 20.91 17.83
CA SER A 13 -12.64 20.06 19.02
C SER A 13 -13.95 19.87 19.79
N GLY A 14 -15.07 20.47 19.35
CA GLY A 14 -16.37 20.45 20.06
C GLY A 14 -17.42 19.45 19.56
N LYS A 15 -17.09 18.51 18.66
CA LYS A 15 -18.10 17.61 18.03
C LYS A 15 -18.17 16.22 18.68
N SER A 16 -19.39 15.69 18.81
CA SER A 16 -19.64 14.35 19.36
C SER A 16 -18.86 13.27 18.60
N LEU A 17 -18.42 12.22 19.30
CA LEU A 17 -17.62 11.13 18.73
C LEU A 17 -18.26 10.54 17.44
N SER A 18 -19.59 10.42 17.44
CA SER A 18 -20.36 9.95 16.28
C SER A 18 -20.16 10.82 15.02
N GLN A 19 -20.16 12.14 15.16
CA GLN A 19 -19.92 13.05 14.03
C GLN A 19 -18.47 12.97 13.51
N ARG A 20 -17.49 12.76 14.39
CA ARG A 20 -16.08 12.55 14.00
C ARG A 20 -15.90 11.25 13.23
N VAL A 21 -16.59 10.18 13.63
CA VAL A 21 -16.57 8.88 12.95
C VAL A 21 -17.19 8.98 11.55
N VAL A 22 -18.37 9.58 11.40
CA VAL A 22 -19.05 9.73 10.10
C VAL A 22 -18.19 10.56 9.13
N ARG A 23 -17.66 11.69 9.59
CA ARG A 23 -16.76 12.52 8.78
C ARG A 23 -15.45 11.80 8.44
N GLY A 24 -14.92 11.02 9.38
CA GLY A 24 -13.75 10.19 9.16
C GLY A 24 -13.98 9.14 8.08
N GLY A 25 -15.13 8.47 8.11
CA GLY A 25 -15.56 7.52 7.08
C GLY A 25 -15.59 8.15 5.68
N PHE A 26 -16.14 9.35 5.55
CA PHE A 26 -16.14 10.09 4.28
C PHE A 26 -14.72 10.36 3.75
N TRP A 27 -13.79 10.80 4.61
CA TRP A 27 -12.40 11.04 4.21
C TRP A 27 -11.67 9.77 3.81
N VAL A 28 -11.90 8.65 4.50
CA VAL A 28 -11.32 7.36 4.15
C VAL A 28 -11.86 6.87 2.80
N PHE A 29 -13.17 7.01 2.59
CA PHE A 29 -13.82 6.68 1.32
C PHE A 29 -13.25 7.52 0.16
N LEU A 30 -13.20 8.84 0.34
CA LEU A 30 -12.65 9.76 -0.64
C LEU A 30 -11.18 9.44 -0.94
N LEU A 31 -10.38 9.12 0.08
CA LEU A 31 -8.99 8.71 -0.09
C LEU A 31 -8.90 7.47 -0.99
N ARG A 32 -9.66 6.42 -0.67
CA ARG A 32 -9.62 5.14 -1.40
C ARG A 32 -10.00 5.33 -2.86
N ILE A 33 -11.15 5.97 -3.14
CA ILE A 33 -11.60 6.19 -4.52
C ILE A 33 -10.61 7.03 -5.30
N THR A 34 -10.08 8.10 -4.68
CA THR A 34 -9.11 8.97 -5.37
C THR A 34 -7.85 8.18 -5.68
N GLN A 35 -7.28 7.44 -4.72
CA GLN A 35 -6.09 6.62 -4.96
C GLN A 35 -6.32 5.54 -6.01
N GLN A 36 -7.47 4.87 -5.97
CA GLN A 36 -7.80 3.84 -6.94
C GLN A 36 -7.92 4.42 -8.35
N LEU A 37 -8.54 5.59 -8.49
CA LEU A 37 -8.64 6.29 -9.78
C LEU A 37 -7.25 6.65 -10.32
N PHE A 38 -6.38 7.27 -9.50
CA PHE A 38 -5.01 7.59 -9.91
C PHE A 38 -4.21 6.34 -10.26
N ASN A 39 -4.32 5.28 -9.47
CA ASN A 39 -3.61 4.02 -9.72
C ASN A 39 -4.10 3.35 -11.00
N PHE A 40 -5.40 3.34 -11.26
CA PHE A 40 -5.98 2.78 -12.47
C PHE A 40 -5.57 3.57 -13.71
N VAL A 41 -5.71 4.90 -13.70
CA VAL A 41 -5.30 5.76 -14.81
C VAL A 41 -3.79 5.65 -15.06
N ARG A 42 -2.97 5.64 -14.00
CA ARG A 42 -1.52 5.41 -14.10
C ARG A 42 -1.22 4.07 -14.77
N LEU A 43 -1.88 3.01 -14.32
CA LEU A 43 -1.68 1.67 -14.85
C LEU A 43 -2.00 1.62 -16.33
N VAL A 44 -3.16 2.13 -16.77
CA VAL A 44 -3.56 2.11 -18.19
C VAL A 44 -2.57 2.90 -19.05
N ILE A 45 -2.19 4.11 -18.62
CA ILE A 45 -1.25 4.94 -19.37
C ILE A 45 0.12 4.27 -19.46
N LEU A 46 0.67 3.80 -18.33
CA LEU A 46 1.99 3.18 -18.30
C LEU A 46 2.00 1.83 -19.01
N ALA A 47 0.94 1.03 -18.91
CA ALA A 47 0.81 -0.23 -19.63
C ALA A 47 0.79 -0.02 -21.16
N ARG A 48 0.21 1.08 -21.65
CA ARG A 48 0.29 1.43 -23.08
C ARG A 48 1.68 1.86 -23.53
N ILE A 49 2.44 2.55 -22.68
CA ILE A 49 3.77 3.06 -23.05
C ILE A 49 4.85 1.97 -22.87
N LEU A 50 4.86 1.29 -21.72
CA LEU A 50 5.92 0.36 -21.30
C LEU A 50 5.63 -1.08 -21.72
N SER A 51 6.67 -1.89 -21.85
CA SER A 51 6.52 -3.31 -22.20
C SER A 51 6.09 -4.16 -21.00
N PRO A 52 5.49 -5.35 -21.22
CA PRO A 52 5.22 -6.30 -20.14
C PRO A 52 6.49 -6.72 -19.38
N ASN A 53 7.64 -6.78 -20.05
CA ASN A 53 8.93 -7.05 -19.42
C ASN A 53 9.29 -5.97 -18.38
N ASP A 54 9.06 -4.68 -18.68
CA ASP A 54 9.31 -3.59 -17.72
C ASP A 54 8.48 -3.77 -16.44
N PHE A 55 7.22 -4.16 -16.57
CA PHE A 55 6.36 -4.48 -15.43
C PHE A 55 6.86 -5.70 -14.66
N GLY A 56 7.33 -6.73 -15.38
CA GLY A 56 7.96 -7.91 -14.78
C GLY A 56 9.22 -7.60 -13.97
N LEU A 57 10.11 -6.76 -14.50
CA LEU A 57 11.32 -6.31 -13.81
C LEU A 57 10.99 -5.50 -12.56
N MET A 58 10.01 -4.59 -12.66
CA MET A 58 9.48 -3.86 -11.51
C MET A 58 8.86 -4.82 -10.50
N GLY A 59 8.11 -5.82 -10.97
CA GLY A 59 7.51 -6.88 -10.17
C GLY A 59 8.55 -7.64 -9.34
N ILE A 60 9.62 -8.13 -9.98
CA ILE A 60 10.76 -8.79 -9.30
C ILE A 60 11.35 -7.88 -8.21
N ALA A 61 11.53 -6.60 -8.52
CA ALA A 61 12.12 -5.67 -7.57
C ALA A 61 11.20 -5.39 -6.36
N LEU A 62 9.90 -5.22 -6.61
CA LEU A 62 8.88 -5.06 -5.57
C LEU A 62 8.71 -6.33 -4.74
N LEU A 63 8.76 -7.52 -5.35
CA LEU A 63 8.73 -8.81 -4.64
C LEU A 63 9.93 -8.95 -3.71
N THR A 64 11.13 -8.64 -4.21
CA THR A 64 12.36 -8.68 -3.40
C THR A 64 12.26 -7.73 -2.20
N MET A 65 11.79 -6.50 -2.43
CA MET A 65 11.53 -5.54 -1.36
C MET A 65 10.45 -6.01 -0.38
N ALA A 66 9.33 -6.54 -0.87
CA ALA A 66 8.22 -7.00 -0.07
C ALA A 66 8.60 -8.20 0.82
N THR A 67 9.42 -9.13 0.31
CA THR A 67 10.00 -10.22 1.10
C THR A 67 10.72 -9.65 2.31
N LEU A 68 11.71 -8.77 2.08
CA LEU A 68 12.51 -8.22 3.17
C LEU A 68 11.71 -7.33 4.12
N ASP A 69 10.75 -6.55 3.61
CA ASP A 69 9.86 -5.76 4.44
C ASP A 69 9.02 -6.66 5.36
N THR A 70 8.42 -7.73 4.82
CA THR A 70 7.61 -8.70 5.57
C THR A 70 8.39 -9.32 6.73
N PHE A 71 9.59 -9.85 6.47
CA PHE A 71 10.42 -10.51 7.48
C PHE A 71 11.00 -9.56 8.53
N SER A 72 10.93 -8.25 8.31
CA SER A 72 11.46 -7.23 9.22
C SER A 72 10.37 -6.41 9.90
N GLN A 73 9.09 -6.71 9.69
CA GLN A 73 8.00 -5.92 10.27
C GLN A 73 8.05 -5.92 11.80
N THR A 74 8.11 -4.72 12.38
CA THR A 74 8.18 -4.55 13.85
C THR A 74 6.80 -4.39 14.49
N GLY A 75 5.76 -4.07 13.71
CA GLY A 75 4.40 -3.81 14.23
C GLY A 75 4.26 -2.52 15.07
N PHE A 76 5.27 -1.66 15.08
CA PHE A 76 5.33 -0.50 15.97
C PHE A 76 4.23 0.54 15.68
N GLN A 77 3.93 0.79 14.41
CA GLN A 77 2.87 1.74 14.04
C GLN A 77 1.51 1.25 14.56
N GLN A 78 1.19 -0.03 14.39
CA GLN A 78 -0.05 -0.63 14.88
C GLN A 78 -0.13 -0.62 16.41
N ALA A 79 0.98 -0.93 17.09
CA ALA A 79 1.07 -0.86 18.55
C ALA A 79 0.79 0.56 19.08
N LEU A 80 1.37 1.59 18.45
CA LEU A 80 1.15 3.00 18.80
C LEU A 80 -0.31 3.44 18.54
N ILE A 81 -0.93 2.95 17.46
CA ILE A 81 -2.36 3.23 17.19
C ILE A 81 -3.23 2.62 18.28
N GLN A 82 -3.01 1.35 18.64
CA GLN A 82 -3.84 0.62 19.59
C GLN A 82 -3.69 1.10 21.04
N LYS A 83 -2.50 1.56 21.44
CA LYS A 83 -2.20 1.95 22.83
C LYS A 83 -3.12 3.07 23.32
N LYS A 84 -3.78 2.94 24.47
CA LYS A 84 -4.75 3.95 24.97
C LYS A 84 -4.10 5.18 25.62
N GLU A 85 -2.90 5.01 26.17
CA GLU A 85 -2.16 6.04 26.89
C GLU A 85 -1.45 7.02 25.94
N ASP A 86 -0.83 8.07 26.51
CA ASP A 86 0.00 8.98 25.73
C ASP A 86 1.17 8.22 25.08
N ILE A 87 1.20 8.27 23.76
CA ILE A 87 2.21 7.60 22.95
C ILE A 87 3.44 8.46 22.71
N LYS A 88 3.40 9.76 23.06
CA LYS A 88 4.50 10.71 22.83
C LYS A 88 5.86 10.20 23.34
N PRO A 89 5.97 9.59 24.54
CA PRO A 89 7.24 9.06 25.04
C PRO A 89 7.84 7.93 24.20
N TYR A 90 7.04 7.27 23.35
CA TYR A 90 7.44 6.13 22.53
C TYR A 90 7.84 6.52 21.11
N LEU A 91 7.51 7.74 20.67
CA LEU A 91 7.67 8.16 19.27
C LEU A 91 9.14 8.21 18.84
N ASP A 92 10.02 8.77 19.65
CA ASP A 92 11.45 8.87 19.33
C ASP A 92 12.11 7.49 19.24
N SER A 93 11.81 6.61 20.21
CA SER A 93 12.31 5.23 20.20
C SER A 93 11.78 4.45 19.00
N ALA A 94 10.49 4.59 18.69
CA ALA A 94 9.88 3.92 17.55
C ALA A 94 10.48 4.41 16.22
N TRP A 95 10.63 5.72 16.06
CA TRP A 95 11.24 6.32 14.87
C TRP A 95 12.71 5.89 14.73
N THR A 96 13.49 5.89 15.82
CA THR A 96 14.89 5.43 15.81
C THR A 96 15.00 3.99 15.32
N VAL A 97 14.15 3.08 15.83
CA VAL A 97 14.13 1.68 15.40
C VAL A 97 13.71 1.56 13.92
N LEU A 98 12.73 2.34 13.47
CA LEU A 98 12.31 2.33 12.06
C LEU A 98 13.41 2.84 11.12
N VAL A 99 14.15 3.88 11.51
CA VAL A 99 15.31 4.39 10.75
C VAL A 99 16.41 3.34 10.67
N LEU A 100 16.79 2.73 11.79
CA LEU A 100 17.80 1.66 11.82
C LEU A 100 17.39 0.47 10.96
N ARG A 101 16.13 0.02 11.08
CA ARG A 101 15.54 -1.00 10.21
C ARG A 101 15.64 -0.59 8.75
N GLY A 102 15.30 0.66 8.41
CA GLY A 102 15.38 1.18 7.05
C GLY A 102 16.77 1.09 6.45
N PHE A 103 17.80 1.47 7.21
CA PHE A 103 19.20 1.33 6.78
C PHE A 103 19.62 -0.13 6.59
N ILE A 104 19.23 -1.02 7.51
CA ILE A 104 19.52 -2.45 7.42
C ILE A 104 18.86 -3.02 6.16
N LEU A 105 17.59 -2.72 5.91
CA LEU A 105 16.87 -3.20 4.73
C LEU A 105 17.44 -2.65 3.43
N PHE A 106 17.80 -1.36 3.41
CA PHE A 106 18.48 -0.77 2.26
C PHE A 106 19.79 -1.48 1.95
N ALA A 107 20.64 -1.70 2.96
CA ALA A 107 21.92 -2.39 2.79
C ALA A 107 21.70 -3.84 2.28
N ILE A 108 20.78 -4.59 2.91
CA ILE A 108 20.45 -5.95 2.48
C ILE A 108 19.95 -5.94 1.03
N LEU A 109 19.02 -5.05 0.67
CA LEU A 109 18.52 -4.92 -0.71
C LEU A 109 19.65 -4.63 -1.69
N PHE A 110 20.55 -3.72 -1.34
CA PHE A 110 21.65 -3.32 -2.21
C PHE A 110 22.62 -4.48 -2.51
N PHE A 111 22.95 -5.27 -1.49
CA PHE A 111 23.87 -6.40 -1.61
C PHE A 111 23.21 -7.69 -2.13
N ILE A 112 21.92 -7.91 -1.86
CA ILE A 112 21.18 -9.09 -2.34
C ILE A 112 20.70 -8.94 -3.78
N ALA A 113 20.61 -7.71 -4.30
CA ALA A 113 20.18 -7.41 -5.67
C ALA A 113 20.80 -8.30 -6.77
N PRO A 114 22.13 -8.55 -6.83
CA PRO A 114 22.70 -9.46 -7.83
C PRO A 114 22.20 -10.91 -7.68
N PHE A 115 22.01 -11.40 -6.45
CA PHE A 115 21.50 -12.75 -6.18
C PHE A 115 20.02 -12.87 -6.52
N ALA A 116 19.22 -11.85 -6.20
CA ALA A 116 17.80 -11.81 -6.58
C ALA A 116 17.64 -11.75 -8.10
N ALA A 117 18.41 -10.89 -8.78
CA ALA A 117 18.40 -10.78 -10.24
C ALA A 117 18.80 -12.10 -10.93
N SER A 118 19.82 -12.80 -10.42
CA SER A 118 20.21 -14.11 -10.95
C SER A 118 19.18 -15.20 -10.62
N PHE A 119 18.57 -15.17 -9.43
CA PHE A 119 17.50 -16.09 -9.06
C PHE A 119 16.34 -16.03 -10.07
N PHE A 120 15.92 -14.84 -10.49
CA PHE A 120 14.84 -14.66 -11.47
C PHE A 120 15.29 -14.69 -12.94
N ASN A 121 16.57 -14.99 -13.22
CA ASN A 121 17.14 -14.92 -14.58
C ASN A 121 16.92 -13.56 -15.27
N ALA A 122 16.94 -12.47 -14.49
CA ALA A 122 16.62 -11.11 -14.94
C ALA A 122 17.71 -10.12 -14.50
N PRO A 123 18.87 -10.08 -15.18
CA PRO A 123 20.01 -9.24 -14.77
C PRO A 123 19.67 -7.74 -14.74
N GLU A 124 18.73 -7.30 -15.57
CA GLU A 124 18.22 -5.92 -15.62
C GLU A 124 17.48 -5.50 -14.33
N ALA A 125 16.99 -6.46 -13.53
CA ALA A 125 16.34 -6.18 -12.25
C ALA A 125 17.32 -5.72 -11.17
N ARG A 126 18.62 -6.03 -11.30
CA ARG A 126 19.65 -5.68 -10.30
C ARG A 126 19.67 -4.17 -9.98
N PRO A 127 19.91 -3.26 -10.94
CA PRO A 127 19.95 -1.82 -10.64
C PRO A 127 18.62 -1.29 -10.13
N ILE A 128 17.50 -1.91 -10.55
CA ILE A 128 16.15 -1.54 -10.11
C ILE A 128 15.98 -1.86 -8.62
N ILE A 129 16.35 -3.06 -8.17
CA ILE A 129 16.30 -3.46 -6.76
C ILE A 129 17.16 -2.52 -5.90
N GLN A 130 18.37 -2.20 -6.36
CA GLN A 130 19.29 -1.31 -5.63
C GLN A 130 18.70 0.09 -5.45
N VAL A 131 18.11 0.65 -6.51
CA VAL A 131 17.55 2.01 -6.49
C VAL A 131 16.22 2.07 -5.73
N ILE A 132 15.36 1.05 -5.82
CA ILE A 132 14.12 1.00 -5.05
C ILE A 132 14.39 0.88 -3.54
N GLY A 133 15.56 0.39 -3.13
CA GLY A 133 16.00 0.45 -1.73
C GLY A 133 15.90 1.85 -1.12
N PHE A 134 16.10 2.93 -1.88
CA PHE A 134 15.92 4.30 -1.39
C PHE A 134 14.47 4.61 -0.98
N ALA A 135 13.47 3.93 -1.56
CA ALA A 135 12.09 4.05 -1.13
C ALA A 135 11.90 3.59 0.32
N VAL A 136 12.61 2.53 0.74
CA VAL A 136 12.59 2.03 2.12
C VAL A 136 13.23 3.05 3.07
N LEU A 137 14.33 3.71 2.64
CA LEU A 137 14.92 4.80 3.42
C LEU A 137 13.94 5.96 3.58
N PHE A 138 13.32 6.45 2.50
CA PHE A 138 12.35 7.56 2.59
C PHE A 138 11.19 7.24 3.53
N GLN A 139 10.68 6.00 3.50
CA GLN A 139 9.66 5.54 4.42
C GLN A 139 10.16 5.52 5.87
N ALA A 140 11.38 5.01 6.11
CA ALA A 140 11.98 4.94 7.43
C ALA A 140 12.19 6.31 8.08
N PHE A 141 12.56 7.31 7.28
CA PHE A 141 12.73 8.70 7.73
C PHE A 141 11.41 9.46 7.88
N THR A 142 10.28 8.91 7.46
CA THR A 142 8.99 9.60 7.55
C THR A 142 8.66 9.95 9.00
N ASN A 143 8.07 11.13 9.21
CA ASN A 143 7.72 11.59 10.55
C ASN A 143 6.74 10.62 11.23
N ILE A 144 7.15 10.01 12.34
CA ILE A 144 6.33 9.05 13.09
C ILE A 144 5.01 9.65 13.62
N GLY A 145 4.94 10.97 13.75
CA GLY A 145 3.75 11.69 14.20
C GLY A 145 2.53 11.52 13.29
N ILE A 146 2.69 11.08 12.04
CA ILE A 146 1.53 10.76 11.18
C ILE A 146 0.64 9.66 11.75
N VAL A 147 1.14 8.86 12.70
CA VAL A 147 0.35 7.86 13.44
C VAL A 147 -0.84 8.51 14.17
N TYR A 148 -0.69 9.76 14.63
CA TYR A 148 -1.79 10.51 15.25
C TYR A 148 -2.95 10.74 14.28
N PHE A 149 -2.73 10.79 12.97
CA PHE A 149 -3.83 11.01 12.03
C PHE A 149 -4.85 9.87 12.04
N GLN A 150 -4.38 8.64 12.27
CA GLN A 150 -5.27 7.48 12.43
C GLN A 150 -5.78 7.38 13.86
N LYS A 151 -4.90 7.57 14.85
CA LYS A 151 -5.24 7.47 16.27
C LYS A 151 -6.33 8.47 16.71
N GLU A 152 -6.20 9.72 16.27
CA GLU A 152 -7.10 10.84 16.62
C GLU A 152 -8.21 11.06 15.58
N LEU A 153 -8.35 10.13 14.61
CA LEU A 153 -9.34 10.19 13.53
C LEU A 153 -9.23 11.45 12.65
N GLU A 154 -8.04 12.05 12.54
CA GLU A 154 -7.75 13.18 11.65
C GLU A 154 -7.52 12.72 10.19
N PHE A 155 -8.47 11.96 9.65
CA PHE A 155 -8.38 11.35 8.33
C PHE A 155 -8.26 12.36 7.18
N ASN A 156 -8.61 13.62 7.39
CA ASN A 156 -8.34 14.71 6.46
C ASN A 156 -6.82 14.95 6.28
N LYS A 157 -6.04 14.88 7.35
CA LYS A 157 -4.57 14.99 7.27
C LYS A 157 -3.97 13.75 6.64
N GLN A 158 -4.50 12.57 6.97
CA GLN A 158 -4.14 11.32 6.31
C GLN A 158 -4.44 11.37 4.81
N PHE A 159 -5.58 11.95 4.41
CA PHE A 159 -5.95 12.13 3.01
C PHE A 159 -4.90 12.96 2.26
N ILE A 160 -4.56 14.14 2.78
CA ILE A 160 -3.57 15.03 2.15
C ILE A 160 -2.20 14.34 2.06
N TYR A 161 -1.75 13.72 3.15
CA TYR A 161 -0.47 13.01 3.21
C TYR A 161 -0.36 11.87 2.18
N GLN A 162 -1.42 11.07 2.05
CA GLN A 162 -1.45 9.93 1.14
C GLN A 162 -1.59 10.37 -0.32
N LEU A 163 -2.51 11.32 -0.57
CA LEU A 163 -2.79 11.84 -1.90
C LEU A 163 -1.58 12.56 -2.49
N SER A 164 -0.84 13.36 -1.71
CA SER A 164 0.34 14.09 -2.22
C SER A 164 1.38 13.13 -2.79
N GLY A 165 1.62 11.99 -2.14
CA GLY A 165 2.53 10.97 -2.67
C GLY A 165 1.99 10.26 -3.90
N THR A 166 0.70 9.93 -3.92
CA THR A 166 0.06 9.28 -5.09
C THR A 166 0.10 10.19 -6.32
N VAL A 167 -0.17 11.48 -6.15
CA VAL A 167 -0.09 12.48 -7.24
C VAL A 167 1.35 12.65 -7.71
N ALA A 168 2.33 12.69 -6.80
CA ALA A 168 3.74 12.78 -7.18
C ALA A 168 4.21 11.54 -7.96
N ASP A 169 3.86 10.34 -7.50
CA ASP A 169 4.12 9.09 -8.24
C ASP A 169 3.48 9.12 -9.63
N PHE A 170 2.19 9.48 -9.72
CA PHE A 170 1.48 9.59 -11.00
C PHE A 170 2.18 10.55 -11.98
N ILE A 171 2.45 11.78 -11.56
CA ILE A 171 3.03 12.81 -12.42
C ILE A 171 4.43 12.42 -12.87
N VAL A 172 5.29 12.00 -11.92
CA VAL A 172 6.68 11.65 -12.23
C VAL A 172 6.75 10.39 -13.09
N ALA A 173 5.96 9.35 -12.78
CA ALA A 173 5.96 8.12 -13.56
C ALA A 173 5.53 8.38 -15.01
N ILE A 174 4.45 9.14 -15.23
CA ILE A 174 3.97 9.42 -16.58
C ILE A 174 4.96 10.31 -17.35
N SER A 175 5.46 11.37 -16.71
CA SER A 175 6.44 12.26 -17.34
C SER A 175 7.72 11.50 -17.72
N ALA A 176 8.23 10.65 -16.82
CA ALA A 176 9.39 9.81 -17.07
C ALA A 176 9.12 8.76 -18.14
N ALA A 177 7.92 8.16 -18.19
CA ALA A 177 7.57 7.18 -19.22
C ALA A 177 7.52 7.79 -20.61
N LEU A 178 7.04 9.03 -20.74
CA LEU A 178 6.99 9.74 -22.03
C LEU A 178 8.39 10.03 -22.58
N ILE A 179 9.37 10.27 -21.71
CA ILE A 179 10.75 10.62 -22.09
C ILE A 179 11.61 9.35 -22.26
N LEU A 180 11.62 8.48 -21.25
CA LEU A 180 12.54 7.34 -21.14
C LEU A 180 12.00 6.05 -21.75
N LYS A 181 10.66 5.88 -21.77
CA LYS A 181 9.97 4.65 -22.25
C LYS A 181 10.56 3.34 -21.69
N SER A 182 10.91 3.35 -20.40
CA SER A 182 11.57 2.23 -19.72
C SER A 182 11.03 2.06 -18.29
N VAL A 183 11.23 0.88 -17.70
CA VAL A 183 10.94 0.55 -16.30
C VAL A 183 11.36 1.64 -15.29
N TRP A 184 12.41 2.41 -15.58
CA TRP A 184 12.85 3.55 -14.76
C TRP A 184 11.75 4.58 -14.48
N ALA A 185 10.75 4.70 -15.36
CA ALA A 185 9.57 5.51 -15.10
C ALA A 185 8.79 5.06 -13.86
N LEU A 186 8.60 3.75 -13.68
CA LEU A 186 7.95 3.17 -12.49
C LEU A 186 8.79 3.39 -11.24
N VAL A 187 10.11 3.26 -11.37
CA VAL A 187 11.09 3.46 -10.28
C VAL A 187 11.06 4.90 -9.79
N PHE A 188 11.20 5.88 -10.70
CA PHE A 188 11.19 7.30 -10.34
C PHE A 188 9.85 7.76 -9.79
N GLY A 189 8.73 7.24 -10.32
CA GLY A 189 7.42 7.45 -9.73
C GLY A 189 7.34 7.00 -8.27
N LEU A 190 7.73 5.74 -8.01
CA LEU A 190 7.75 5.18 -6.65
C LEU A 190 8.63 6.00 -5.69
N LEU A 191 9.83 6.37 -6.13
CA LEU A 191 10.75 7.18 -5.33
C LEU A 191 10.21 8.57 -5.05
N ALA A 192 9.68 9.25 -6.07
CA ALA A 192 9.08 10.57 -5.93
C ALA A 192 7.88 10.55 -4.98
N GLY A 193 7.00 9.54 -5.10
CA GLY A 193 5.86 9.38 -4.21
C GLY A 193 6.26 9.21 -2.75
N ASN A 194 7.26 8.36 -2.48
CA ASN A 194 7.79 8.15 -1.12
C ASN A 194 8.53 9.37 -0.58
N PHE A 195 9.31 10.04 -1.42
CA PHE A 195 10.03 11.26 -1.06
C PHE A 195 9.06 12.41 -0.73
N VAL A 196 8.02 12.60 -1.53
CA VAL A 196 6.99 13.61 -1.26
C VAL A 196 6.22 13.29 0.02
N ARG A 197 5.91 12.01 0.29
CA ARG A 197 5.32 11.59 1.58
C ARG A 197 6.24 11.95 2.75
N LEU A 198 7.52 11.62 2.66
CA LEU A 198 8.52 12.01 3.64
C LEU A 198 8.45 13.53 3.91
N VAL A 199 8.58 14.37 2.88
CA VAL A 199 8.54 15.83 3.03
C VAL A 199 7.22 16.31 3.64
N VAL A 200 6.09 15.85 3.10
CA VAL A 200 4.75 16.25 3.54
C VAL A 200 4.48 15.82 4.99
N SER A 201 5.02 14.69 5.44
CA SER A 201 4.90 14.25 6.83
C SER A 201 5.45 15.28 7.83
N TYR A 202 6.58 15.91 7.52
CA TYR A 202 7.18 16.97 8.32
C TYR A 202 6.49 18.33 8.16
N LEU A 203 5.86 18.58 7.02
CA LEU A 203 5.08 19.80 6.79
C LEU A 203 3.74 19.80 7.55
N ILE A 204 3.06 18.65 7.60
CA ILE A 204 1.73 18.52 8.22
C ILE A 204 1.82 18.25 9.72
N HIS A 205 2.76 17.42 10.18
CA HIS A 205 2.91 17.10 11.60
C HIS A 205 4.05 17.90 12.24
N PRO A 206 3.83 18.60 13.37
CA PRO A 206 4.84 19.46 13.99
C PRO A 206 5.93 18.68 14.74
N TYR A 207 5.68 17.42 15.10
CA TYR A 207 6.65 16.59 15.82
C TYR A 207 7.97 16.49 15.06
N ARG A 208 9.09 16.55 15.78
CA ARG A 208 10.44 16.39 15.22
C ARG A 208 11.11 15.28 16.01
N PRO A 209 11.19 14.06 15.45
CA PRO A 209 11.79 12.95 16.15
C PRO A 209 13.28 13.18 16.34
N HIS A 210 13.81 12.72 17.46
CA HIS A 210 15.24 12.70 17.75
C HIS A 210 15.70 11.26 17.94
N LEU A 211 16.98 10.99 17.67
CA LEU A 211 17.55 9.67 17.89
C LEU A 211 17.57 9.39 19.40
N THR A 212 16.87 8.35 19.84
CA THR A 212 16.80 7.94 21.24
C THR A 212 16.75 6.42 21.34
N PHE A 213 17.65 5.86 22.16
CA PHE A 213 17.78 4.43 22.38
C PHE A 213 17.15 4.03 23.72
N ASP A 214 15.84 4.19 23.86
CA ASP A 214 15.09 3.67 25.01
C ASP A 214 14.61 2.25 24.68
N LEU A 215 15.48 1.28 24.97
CA LEU A 215 15.24 -0.16 24.77
C LEU A 215 14.04 -0.67 25.57
N GLY A 216 13.72 -0.06 26.70
CA GLY A 216 12.55 -0.44 27.51
C GLY A 216 11.26 -0.20 26.73
N LYS A 217 11.09 1.02 26.20
CA LYS A 217 9.93 1.36 25.37
C LYS A 217 9.87 0.61 24.06
N ALA A 218 11.02 0.38 23.41
CA ALA A 218 11.08 -0.42 22.20
C ALA A 218 10.61 -1.87 22.47
N LYS A 219 11.06 -2.48 23.57
CA LYS A 219 10.68 -3.85 23.97
C LYS A 219 9.18 -3.96 24.25
N GLU A 220 8.58 -2.94 24.84
CA GLU A 220 7.13 -2.88 25.08
C GLU A 220 6.34 -2.92 23.76
N LEU A 221 6.78 -2.18 22.74
CA LEU A 221 6.16 -2.19 21.40
C LEU A 221 6.39 -3.52 20.65
N PHE A 222 7.55 -4.15 20.84
CA PHE A 222 7.88 -5.44 20.20
C PHE A 222 6.96 -6.60 20.64
N GLY A 223 6.41 -6.55 21.86
CA GLY A 223 5.46 -7.56 22.35
C GLY A 223 4.22 -7.73 21.44
N PHE A 224 3.79 -6.63 20.80
CA PHE A 224 2.71 -6.63 19.82
C PHE A 224 3.20 -7.01 18.42
N GLY A 225 4.43 -6.61 18.07
CA GLY A 225 5.06 -6.83 16.78
C GLY A 225 5.21 -8.28 16.35
N LYS A 226 5.51 -9.20 17.28
CA LYS A 226 5.73 -10.61 16.97
C LYS A 226 4.53 -11.30 16.32
N TRP A 227 3.31 -10.95 16.75
CA TRP A 227 2.08 -11.52 16.19
C TRP A 227 1.78 -10.96 14.81
N ILE A 228 2.08 -9.66 14.62
CA ILE A 228 1.98 -9.02 13.31
C ILE A 228 2.95 -9.68 12.34
N LEU A 229 4.21 -9.87 12.71
CA LEU A 229 5.21 -10.52 11.85
C LEU A 229 4.76 -11.93 11.42
N GLY A 230 4.28 -12.75 12.36
CA GLY A 230 3.76 -14.08 12.04
C GLY A 230 2.59 -14.04 11.06
N SER A 231 1.63 -13.13 11.28
CA SER A 231 0.49 -12.93 10.37
C SER A 231 0.93 -12.43 9.00
N SER A 232 1.91 -11.53 8.93
CA SER A 232 2.37 -10.94 7.69
C SER A 232 3.13 -11.93 6.82
N ILE A 233 3.89 -12.86 7.41
CA ILE A 233 4.53 -13.96 6.66
C ILE A 233 3.48 -14.85 6.01
N LEU A 234 2.40 -15.22 6.74
CA LEU A 234 1.31 -16.01 6.17
C LEU A 234 0.63 -15.28 5.01
N VAL A 235 0.30 -14.00 5.19
CA VAL A 235 -0.31 -13.18 4.12
C VAL A 235 0.64 -13.04 2.94
N PHE A 236 1.93 -12.86 3.16
CA PHE A 236 2.94 -12.78 2.11
C PHE A 236 2.99 -14.07 1.29
N LEU A 237 3.07 -15.24 1.94
CA LEU A 237 3.07 -16.52 1.23
C LEU A 237 1.79 -16.74 0.41
N LEU A 238 0.63 -16.28 0.93
CA LEU A 238 -0.65 -16.39 0.23
C LEU A 238 -0.81 -15.43 -0.95
N THR A 239 -0.12 -14.28 -0.94
CA THR A 239 -0.33 -13.19 -1.92
C THR A 239 0.83 -12.96 -2.88
N GLN A 240 2.02 -13.50 -2.55
CA GLN A 240 3.25 -13.33 -3.34
C GLN A 240 3.91 -14.68 -3.66
N GLY A 241 3.41 -15.78 -3.09
CA GLY A 241 4.01 -17.10 -3.31
C GLY A 241 3.92 -17.52 -4.77
N ASP A 242 2.74 -17.36 -5.36
CA ASP A 242 2.46 -17.52 -6.79
C ASP A 242 3.38 -16.67 -7.67
N ASP A 243 3.53 -15.38 -7.36
CA ASP A 243 4.41 -14.45 -8.07
C ASP A 243 5.89 -14.93 -8.09
N ILE A 244 6.38 -15.48 -6.97
CA ILE A 244 7.75 -16.04 -6.90
C ILE A 244 7.90 -17.24 -7.84
N PHE A 245 6.91 -18.16 -7.86
CA PHE A 245 6.92 -19.32 -8.75
C PHE A 245 6.86 -18.91 -10.22
N VAL A 246 5.95 -17.99 -10.58
CA VAL A 246 5.80 -17.49 -11.95
C VAL A 246 7.08 -16.79 -12.40
N GLY A 247 7.62 -15.88 -11.59
CA GLY A 247 8.85 -15.16 -11.92
C GLY A 247 10.05 -16.10 -12.12
N LYS A 248 10.18 -17.14 -11.27
CA LYS A 248 11.31 -18.07 -11.35
C LYS A 248 11.22 -19.01 -12.55
N LEU A 249 10.04 -19.58 -12.81
CA LEU A 249 9.86 -20.62 -13.83
C LEU A 249 9.63 -20.05 -15.22
N LEU A 250 8.93 -18.92 -15.32
CA LEU A 250 8.46 -18.36 -16.60
C LEU A 250 9.14 -17.03 -16.97
N GLY A 251 9.93 -16.44 -16.05
CA GLY A 251 10.69 -15.21 -16.26
C GLY A 251 9.87 -13.92 -16.09
N ALA A 252 10.54 -12.78 -16.27
CA ALA A 252 9.99 -11.45 -15.99
C ALA A 252 8.75 -11.11 -16.82
N THR A 253 8.78 -11.36 -18.14
CA THR A 253 7.65 -11.06 -19.03
C THR A 253 6.36 -11.78 -18.61
N ALA A 254 6.45 -13.08 -18.31
CA ALA A 254 5.31 -13.87 -17.86
C ALA A 254 4.79 -13.39 -16.49
N LEU A 255 5.70 -13.03 -15.58
CA LEU A 255 5.32 -12.41 -14.31
C LEU A 255 4.58 -11.08 -14.52
N GLY A 256 5.02 -10.27 -15.49
CA GLY A 256 4.34 -9.02 -15.86
C GLY A 256 2.90 -9.25 -16.33
N PHE A 257 2.67 -10.26 -17.18
CA PHE A 257 1.33 -10.67 -17.59
C PHE A 257 0.50 -11.17 -16.41
N TYR A 258 1.08 -12.04 -15.59
CA TYR A 258 0.41 -12.63 -14.44
C TYR A 258 -0.04 -11.56 -13.43
N GLN A 259 0.86 -10.66 -13.03
CA GLN A 259 0.55 -9.59 -12.08
C GLN A 259 -0.50 -8.63 -12.62
N MET A 260 -0.49 -8.36 -13.94
CA MET A 260 -1.50 -7.52 -14.57
C MET A 260 -2.89 -8.20 -14.57
N ALA A 261 -2.94 -9.46 -14.99
CA ALA A 261 -4.16 -10.26 -15.01
C ALA A 261 -4.74 -10.43 -13.59
N TYR A 262 -3.89 -10.75 -12.61
CA TYR A 262 -4.29 -10.88 -11.20
C TYR A 262 -4.85 -9.57 -10.66
N ARG A 263 -4.17 -8.44 -10.93
CA ARG A 263 -4.61 -7.12 -10.47
C ARG A 263 -5.98 -6.75 -11.03
N ILE A 264 -6.23 -6.97 -12.32
CA ILE A 264 -7.53 -6.65 -12.94
C ILE A 264 -8.61 -7.60 -12.41
N SER A 265 -8.30 -8.90 -12.34
CA SER A 265 -9.24 -9.93 -11.86
C SER A 265 -9.68 -9.74 -10.41
N ASN A 266 -8.81 -9.21 -9.55
CA ASN A 266 -9.13 -9.03 -8.14
C ASN A 266 -9.90 -7.74 -7.80
N ILE A 267 -9.92 -6.73 -8.68
CA ILE A 267 -10.60 -5.45 -8.40
C ILE A 267 -12.06 -5.63 -7.95
N PRO A 268 -12.91 -6.44 -8.62
CA PRO A 268 -14.29 -6.62 -8.18
C PRO A 268 -14.38 -7.24 -6.80
N ALA A 269 -13.58 -8.29 -6.56
CA ALA A 269 -13.60 -9.02 -5.30
C ALA A 269 -13.19 -8.13 -4.13
N THR A 270 -12.16 -7.29 -4.30
CA THR A 270 -11.65 -6.43 -3.22
C THR A 270 -12.51 -5.20 -3.00
N GLU A 271 -12.91 -4.48 -4.05
CA GLU A 271 -13.63 -3.21 -3.91
C GLU A 271 -15.07 -3.41 -3.44
N ILE A 272 -15.79 -4.40 -3.98
CA ILE A 272 -17.16 -4.73 -3.54
C ILE A 272 -17.14 -5.18 -2.09
N THR A 273 -16.24 -6.10 -1.74
CA THR A 273 -16.10 -6.59 -0.36
C THR A 273 -15.73 -5.46 0.59
N HIS A 274 -14.89 -4.50 0.17
CA HIS A 274 -14.54 -3.36 1.00
C HIS A 274 -15.73 -2.46 1.31
N VAL A 275 -16.56 -2.13 0.32
CA VAL A 275 -17.77 -1.31 0.51
C VAL A 275 -18.77 -2.05 1.41
N ILE A 276 -19.02 -3.33 1.12
CA ILE A 276 -19.97 -4.13 1.89
C ILE A 276 -19.51 -4.29 3.34
N SER A 277 -18.22 -4.55 3.59
CA SER A 277 -17.65 -4.69 4.92
C SER A 277 -17.81 -3.43 5.78
N GLN A 278 -17.73 -2.23 5.18
CA GLN A 278 -17.91 -0.97 5.91
C GLN A 278 -19.34 -0.79 6.44
N VAL A 279 -20.34 -1.27 5.70
CA VAL A 279 -21.76 -1.16 6.09
C VAL A 279 -22.19 -2.29 7.02
N THR A 280 -21.61 -3.48 6.84
CA THR A 280 -22.01 -4.69 7.56
C THR A 280 -21.35 -4.81 8.93
N PHE A 281 -20.15 -4.27 9.11
CA PHE A 281 -19.45 -4.31 10.40
C PHE A 281 -20.29 -3.73 11.57
N PRO A 282 -20.89 -2.51 11.47
CA PRO A 282 -21.78 -1.99 12.51
C PRO A 282 -23.03 -2.84 12.76
N ALA A 283 -23.57 -3.48 11.72
CA ALA A 283 -24.73 -4.36 11.84
C ALA A 283 -24.38 -5.64 12.63
N TYR A 284 -23.22 -6.24 12.34
CA TYR A 284 -22.73 -7.42 13.07
C TYR A 284 -22.43 -7.12 14.54
N SER A 285 -21.83 -5.97 14.85
CA SER A 285 -21.58 -5.59 16.25
C SER A 285 -22.86 -5.48 17.09
N LYS A 286 -23.97 -5.02 16.49
CA LYS A 286 -25.28 -4.97 17.19
C LYS A 286 -25.92 -6.34 17.36
N LEU A 287 -25.58 -7.29 16.49
CA LEU A 287 -26.13 -8.66 16.49
C LEU A 287 -25.21 -9.67 17.19
N GLN A 288 -24.07 -9.26 17.74
CA GLN A 288 -23.05 -10.15 18.29
C GLN A 288 -23.57 -11.08 19.41
N ASN A 289 -24.57 -10.63 20.18
CA ASN A 289 -25.18 -11.41 21.26
C ASN A 289 -26.32 -12.33 20.77
N ASN A 290 -26.67 -12.30 19.48
CA ASN A 290 -27.74 -13.10 18.89
C ASN A 290 -27.21 -13.86 17.66
N ILE A 291 -26.57 -15.01 17.93
CA ILE A 291 -25.92 -15.86 16.92
C ILE A 291 -26.86 -16.24 15.76
N PRO A 292 -28.14 -16.64 15.97
CA PRO A 292 -29.06 -16.91 14.87
C PRO A 292 -29.24 -15.73 13.91
N LYS A 293 -29.52 -14.53 14.43
CA LYS A 293 -29.67 -13.32 13.60
C LYS A 293 -28.37 -12.91 12.93
N LEU A 294 -27.24 -13.10 13.60
CA LEU A 294 -25.92 -12.84 13.02
C LEU A 294 -25.66 -13.77 11.83
N ARG A 295 -26.01 -15.06 11.93
CA ARG A 295 -25.89 -16.03 10.83
C ARG A 295 -26.76 -15.64 9.64
N GLU A 296 -28.00 -15.24 9.87
CA GLU A 296 -28.90 -14.77 8.80
C GLU A 296 -28.34 -13.53 8.10
N ALA A 297 -27.88 -12.54 8.87
CA ALA A 297 -27.26 -11.34 8.33
C ALA A 297 -26.00 -11.66 7.51
N TYR A 298 -25.14 -12.54 8.02
CA TYR A 298 -23.94 -13.00 7.33
C TYR A 298 -24.27 -13.69 5.99
N LEU A 299 -25.22 -14.63 5.98
CA LEU A 299 -25.62 -15.33 4.76
C LEU A 299 -26.23 -14.37 3.74
N LYS A 300 -27.02 -13.38 4.17
CA LYS A 300 -27.58 -12.37 3.29
C LYS A 300 -26.50 -11.49 2.65
N VAL A 301 -25.50 -11.10 3.44
CA VAL A 301 -24.34 -10.34 2.94
C VAL A 301 -23.54 -11.18 1.95
N LEU A 302 -23.28 -12.44 2.26
CA LEU A 302 -22.60 -13.37 1.36
C LEU A 302 -23.36 -13.52 0.02
N GLN A 303 -24.70 -13.67 0.07
CA GLN A 303 -25.55 -13.75 -1.13
C GLN A 303 -25.46 -12.49 -1.97
N VAL A 304 -25.54 -11.29 -1.37
CA VAL A 304 -25.42 -10.01 -2.09
C VAL A 304 -24.04 -9.86 -2.71
N THR A 305 -22.98 -10.16 -1.95
CA THR A 305 -21.60 -10.13 -2.47
C THR A 305 -21.43 -11.08 -3.64
N ALA A 306 -21.89 -12.33 -3.52
CA ALA A 306 -21.83 -13.31 -4.59
C ALA A 306 -22.62 -12.84 -5.83
N PHE A 307 -23.87 -12.40 -5.63
CA PHE A 307 -24.74 -11.93 -6.70
C PHE A 307 -24.16 -10.75 -7.48
N LEU A 308 -23.37 -9.88 -6.85
CA LEU A 308 -22.67 -8.79 -7.53
C LEU A 308 -21.35 -9.23 -8.16
N SER A 309 -20.55 -10.02 -7.44
CA SER A 309 -19.21 -10.44 -7.88
C SER A 309 -19.25 -11.41 -9.06
N PHE A 310 -20.19 -12.37 -9.11
CA PHE A 310 -20.26 -13.36 -10.20
C PHE A 310 -20.54 -12.73 -11.57
N PRO A 311 -21.56 -11.86 -11.74
CA PRO A 311 -21.79 -11.18 -13.02
C PRO A 311 -20.61 -10.31 -13.44
N ILE A 312 -19.95 -9.60 -12.51
CA ILE A 312 -18.80 -8.77 -12.84
C ILE A 312 -17.61 -9.63 -13.26
N ALA A 313 -17.36 -10.75 -12.59
CA ALA A 313 -16.35 -11.72 -13.01
C ALA A 313 -16.67 -12.30 -14.41
N GLY A 314 -17.94 -12.62 -14.68
CA GLY A 314 -18.41 -13.05 -16.01
C GLY A 314 -18.19 -11.98 -17.08
N LEU A 315 -18.47 -10.71 -16.76
CA LEU A 315 -18.21 -9.58 -17.66
C LEU A 315 -16.71 -9.42 -17.94
N ILE A 316 -15.85 -9.55 -16.93
CA ILE A 316 -14.40 -9.51 -17.12
C ILE A 316 -13.97 -10.68 -18.01
N PHE A 317 -14.48 -11.88 -17.78
CA PHE A 317 -14.14 -13.06 -18.58
C PHE A 317 -14.51 -12.88 -20.06
N VAL A 318 -15.73 -12.39 -20.34
CA VAL A 318 -16.22 -12.19 -21.71
C VAL A 318 -15.53 -11.00 -22.39
N LEU A 319 -15.30 -9.89 -21.68
CA LEU A 319 -14.74 -8.66 -22.25
C LEU A 319 -13.21 -8.58 -22.12
N ALA A 320 -12.54 -9.59 -21.57
CA ALA A 320 -11.09 -9.57 -21.36
C ALA A 320 -10.31 -9.33 -22.67
N PRO A 321 -10.61 -10.00 -23.80
CA PRO A 321 -9.90 -9.75 -25.06
C PRO A 321 -10.06 -8.31 -25.55
N GLU A 322 -11.30 -7.80 -25.59
CA GLU A 322 -11.61 -6.45 -26.07
C GLU A 322 -11.02 -5.39 -25.13
N PHE A 323 -11.19 -5.56 -23.82
CA PHE A 323 -10.64 -4.65 -22.82
C PHE A 323 -9.12 -4.60 -22.92
N THR A 324 -8.45 -5.75 -23.02
CA THR A 324 -7.00 -5.82 -23.11
C THR A 324 -6.50 -5.15 -24.38
N LYS A 325 -7.10 -5.47 -25.53
CA LYS A 325 -6.72 -4.86 -26.81
C LYS A 325 -6.95 -3.35 -26.83
N ILE A 326 -8.10 -2.89 -26.33
CA ILE A 326 -8.46 -1.47 -26.34
C ILE A 326 -7.64 -0.69 -25.32
N PHE A 327 -7.61 -1.11 -24.05
CA PHE A 327 -7.03 -0.30 -22.97
C PHE A 327 -5.54 -0.51 -22.80
N LEU A 328 -5.04 -1.75 -22.88
CA LEU A 328 -3.65 -2.09 -22.61
C LEU A 328 -2.81 -2.19 -23.90
N GLY A 329 -3.44 -2.62 -25.00
CA GLY A 329 -2.84 -2.80 -26.32
C GLY A 329 -2.46 -4.25 -26.64
N GLU A 330 -2.08 -4.52 -27.89
CA GLU A 330 -1.88 -5.89 -28.40
C GLU A 330 -0.77 -6.67 -27.67
N LYS A 331 0.25 -5.97 -27.17
CA LYS A 331 1.35 -6.57 -26.39
C LYS A 331 0.91 -7.25 -25.09
N TRP A 332 -0.31 -6.97 -24.60
CA TRP A 332 -0.88 -7.58 -23.39
C TRP A 332 -1.80 -8.75 -23.67
N MET A 333 -2.11 -9.06 -24.94
CA MET A 333 -3.00 -10.18 -25.30
C MET A 333 -2.61 -11.54 -24.70
N PRO A 334 -1.32 -11.90 -24.51
CA PRO A 334 -0.96 -13.17 -23.88
C PRO A 334 -1.40 -13.32 -22.41
N MET A 335 -1.92 -12.26 -21.78
CA MET A 335 -2.43 -12.33 -20.41
C MET A 335 -3.88 -12.85 -20.32
N VAL A 336 -4.58 -12.96 -21.46
CA VAL A 336 -6.00 -13.36 -21.56
C VAL A 336 -6.14 -14.83 -21.89
#